data_AF-A0A822HK57-F1
#
_entry.id   AF-A0A822HK57-F1
#
_cell.length_a   1.000
_cell.length_b   1.000
_cell.length_c   1.000
_cell.angle_alpha   90.00
_cell.angle_beta   90.00
_cell.angle_gamma   90.00
#
_symmetry.space_group_name_H-M   'P 1'
#
loop_
_entity.id
_entity.type
_entity.pdbx_description
1 polymer ?
#
loop_
_entity_poly.entity_id
_entity_poly.type
_entity_poly.pdbx_seq_one_letter_code
_entity_poly.pdbx_strand_id
1 'polypeptide(L)'
;GLSDYFSDDALENPNATHVVTGIMWGANVAATFEQVVEDHEQLQTIEGSLSVVLKCLPISGDAKLNLENKDNSKFENLQISFSGDILINECPQSIKDVMNVLKSVPDRIKPLNEGKGQQLVFVLYPLKRMAEIFKHELQITRMIKEVSHLVVMRIENMFEDI
;
A
#
# COMPACT_ATOMS: atom_id res chain seq x y z
N GLY A 1 -32.88 9.09 11.07
CA GLY A 1 -32.26 8.44 12.24
C GLY A 1 -30.88 7.94 11.87
N LEU A 2 -30.29 6.97 12.57
CA LEU A 2 -29.07 6.29 12.07
C LEU A 2 -29.30 5.66 10.68
N SER A 3 -30.54 5.30 10.38
CA SER A 3 -31.09 4.89 9.08
C SER A 3 -30.78 5.82 7.89
N ASP A 4 -30.49 7.10 8.15
CA ASP A 4 -30.21 8.07 7.08
C ASP A 4 -28.75 7.97 6.59
N TYR A 5 -27.91 7.28 7.36
CA TYR A 5 -26.47 7.11 7.12
C TYR A 5 -26.06 5.64 6.99
N PHE A 6 -26.88 4.72 7.52
CA PHE A 6 -26.65 3.29 7.50
C PHE A 6 -27.90 2.57 6.98
N SER A 7 -27.70 1.49 6.23
CA SER A 7 -28.77 0.57 5.89
C SER A 7 -29.29 -0.10 7.18
N ASP A 8 -30.61 -0.14 7.34
CA ASP A 8 -31.24 -0.79 8.48
C ASP A 8 -30.88 -2.29 8.53
N ASP A 9 -30.85 -2.98 7.38
CA ASP A 9 -30.38 -4.37 7.28
C ASP A 9 -28.94 -4.57 7.80
N ALA A 10 -28.07 -3.57 7.63
CA ALA A 10 -26.69 -3.63 8.13
C ALA A 10 -26.61 -3.46 9.65
N LEU A 11 -27.54 -2.71 10.26
CA LEU A 11 -27.65 -2.54 11.71
C LEU A 11 -28.32 -3.74 12.39
N GLU A 12 -29.18 -4.45 11.67
CA GLU A 12 -29.82 -5.69 12.14
C GLU A 12 -28.92 -6.92 12.01
N ASN A 13 -27.76 -6.82 11.34
CA ASN A 13 -26.83 -7.92 11.21
C ASN A 13 -26.11 -8.19 12.56
N PRO A 14 -26.39 -9.33 13.23
CA PRO A 14 -25.83 -9.62 14.56
C PRO A 14 -24.31 -9.89 14.54
N ASN A 15 -23.74 -10.10 13.35
CA ASN A 15 -22.30 -10.33 13.16
C ASN A 15 -21.52 -9.05 12.84
N ALA A 16 -22.21 -7.92 12.58
CA ALA A 16 -21.54 -6.65 12.33
C ALA A 16 -20.94 -6.08 13.62
N THR A 17 -19.70 -5.62 13.57
CA THR A 17 -18.97 -5.10 14.74
C THR A 17 -18.56 -3.63 14.61
N HIS A 18 -18.35 -3.15 13.38
CA HIS A 18 -17.87 -1.80 13.09
C HIS A 18 -18.61 -1.22 11.88
N VAL A 19 -18.66 0.10 11.82
CA VAL A 19 -19.05 0.86 10.63
C VAL A 19 -17.84 1.56 10.03
N VAL A 20 -17.80 1.66 8.71
CA VAL A 20 -16.80 2.47 8.02
C VAL A 20 -17.17 3.94 8.20
N THR A 21 -16.28 4.71 8.80
CA THR A 21 -16.46 6.17 9.01
C THR A 21 -15.51 7.02 8.17
N GLY A 22 -14.55 6.39 7.51
CA GLY A 22 -13.62 7.05 6.62
C GLY A 22 -12.95 6.06 5.68
N ILE A 23 -12.57 6.54 4.50
CA ILE A 23 -11.81 5.78 3.51
C ILE A 23 -10.68 6.68 3.02
N MET A 24 -9.44 6.20 3.14
CA MET A 24 -8.30 6.80 2.48
C MET A 24 -8.18 6.21 1.07
N TRP A 25 -8.17 7.09 0.09
CA TRP A 25 -8.09 6.73 -1.32
C TRP A 25 -6.71 7.03 -1.89
N GLY A 26 -6.27 6.21 -2.84
CA GLY A 26 -5.03 6.43 -3.56
C GLY A 26 -4.68 5.25 -4.46
N ALA A 27 -3.39 5.05 -4.70
CA ALA A 27 -2.88 3.85 -5.33
C ALA A 27 -1.54 3.49 -4.68
N ASN A 28 -1.36 2.22 -4.36
CA ASN A 28 -0.05 1.70 -3.98
C ASN A 28 0.65 1.18 -5.22
N VAL A 29 1.92 1.56 -5.38
CA VAL A 29 2.79 1.03 -6.43
C VAL A 29 4.13 0.69 -5.83
N ALA A 30 4.70 -0.43 -6.26
CA ALA A 30 6.00 -0.91 -5.80
C ALA A 30 6.79 -1.46 -6.98
N ALA A 31 8.08 -1.17 -6.98
CA ALA A 31 9.05 -1.81 -7.85
C ALA A 31 10.08 -2.54 -6.99
N THR A 32 10.36 -3.79 -7.29
CA THR A 32 11.46 -4.55 -6.67
C THR A 32 12.63 -4.64 -7.63
N PHE A 33 13.82 -4.62 -7.06
CA PHE A 33 15.09 -4.66 -7.77
C PHE A 33 15.91 -5.79 -7.17
N GLU A 34 16.20 -6.81 -7.97
CA GLU A 34 16.85 -8.05 -7.52
C GLU A 34 18.12 -8.29 -8.35
N GLN A 35 19.21 -8.64 -7.66
CA GLN A 35 20.49 -8.95 -8.30
C GLN A 35 21.27 -9.95 -7.46
N VAL A 36 21.88 -10.94 -8.11
CA VAL A 36 22.83 -11.85 -7.46
C VAL A 36 24.18 -11.16 -7.37
N VAL A 37 24.78 -11.19 -6.18
CA VAL A 37 26.07 -10.54 -5.87
C VAL A 37 27.05 -11.57 -5.30
N GLU A 38 28.35 -11.37 -5.54
CA GLU A 38 29.39 -12.32 -5.10
C GLU A 38 29.81 -12.08 -3.65
N ASP A 39 29.76 -10.83 -3.19
CA ASP A 39 30.18 -10.44 -1.85
C ASP A 39 29.33 -9.29 -1.26
N HIS A 40 29.55 -9.02 0.03
CA HIS A 40 28.83 -8.00 0.77
C HIS A 40 29.23 -6.55 0.38
N GLU A 41 30.46 -6.34 -0.12
CA GLU A 41 30.92 -5.01 -0.55
C GLU A 41 30.20 -4.59 -1.84
N GLN A 42 30.00 -5.53 -2.76
CA GLN A 42 29.18 -5.37 -3.96
C GLN A 42 27.73 -5.06 -3.58
N LEU A 43 27.14 -5.79 -2.62
CA LEU A 43 25.79 -5.53 -2.12
C LEU A 43 25.62 -4.10 -1.63
N GLN A 44 26.50 -3.65 -0.72
CA GLN A 44 26.46 -2.28 -0.19
C GLN A 44 26.64 -1.23 -1.28
N THR A 45 27.51 -1.51 -2.26
CA THR A 45 27.75 -0.59 -3.38
C THR A 45 26.51 -0.46 -4.28
N ILE A 46 25.84 -1.56 -4.59
CA ILE A 46 24.62 -1.59 -5.41
C ILE A 46 23.46 -0.92 -4.67
N GLU A 47 23.21 -1.31 -3.41
CA GLU A 47 22.17 -0.73 -2.57
C GLU A 47 22.36 0.79 -2.42
N GLY A 48 23.58 1.22 -2.09
CA GLY A 48 23.92 2.64 -1.98
C GLY A 48 23.69 3.38 -3.29
N SER A 49 24.12 2.80 -4.42
CA SER A 49 23.95 3.42 -5.75
C SER A 49 22.46 3.54 -6.13
N LEU A 50 21.68 2.47 -5.91
CA LEU A 50 20.23 2.45 -6.16
C LEU A 50 19.50 3.44 -5.25
N SER A 51 19.87 3.52 -3.97
CA SER A 51 19.29 4.47 -3.01
C SER A 51 19.47 5.92 -3.46
N VAL A 52 20.65 6.29 -3.95
CA VAL A 52 20.88 7.65 -4.46
C VAL A 52 20.06 7.92 -5.73
N VAL A 53 19.93 6.94 -6.62
CA VAL A 53 19.11 7.06 -7.83
C VAL A 53 17.62 7.27 -7.49
N LEU A 54 17.08 6.45 -6.60
CA LEU A 54 15.67 6.53 -6.20
C LEU A 54 15.36 7.79 -5.39
N LYS A 55 16.28 8.26 -4.54
CA LYS A 55 16.13 9.53 -3.80
C LYS A 55 16.05 10.77 -4.70
N CYS A 56 16.55 10.69 -5.94
CA CYS A 56 16.44 11.78 -6.89
C CYS A 56 15.04 11.91 -7.53
N LEU A 57 14.06 11.07 -7.18
CA LEU A 57 12.67 11.21 -7.61
C LEU A 57 12.04 12.48 -7.02
N PRO A 58 11.67 13.48 -7.84
CA PRO A 58 10.79 14.53 -7.36
C PRO A 58 9.38 13.93 -7.24
N ILE A 59 8.87 13.84 -6.01
CA ILE A 59 7.46 13.47 -5.76
C ILE A 59 6.52 14.65 -6.12
N SER A 60 7.07 15.82 -6.46
CA SER A 60 6.36 16.93 -7.09
C SER A 60 7.37 17.85 -7.82
N GLY A 61 7.22 18.02 -9.13
CA GLY A 61 8.00 19.00 -9.93
C GLY A 61 8.98 18.40 -10.95
N ASP A 62 9.21 19.14 -12.03
CA ASP A 62 10.12 18.84 -13.14
C ASP A 62 11.60 18.78 -12.73
N ALA A 63 12.00 17.83 -11.88
CA ALA A 63 13.41 17.52 -11.73
C ALA A 63 13.83 16.60 -12.90
N LYS A 64 14.70 17.14 -13.76
CA LYS A 64 15.44 16.36 -14.74
C LYS A 64 16.39 15.42 -13.99
N LEU A 65 16.02 14.16 -13.93
CA LEU A 65 16.89 13.07 -13.49
C LEU A 65 17.99 12.89 -14.55
N ASN A 66 19.18 13.43 -14.30
CA ASN A 66 20.36 13.12 -15.08
C ASN A 66 20.95 11.78 -14.61
N LEU A 67 20.28 10.69 -15.02
CA LEU A 67 20.79 9.32 -14.86
C LEU A 67 21.96 9.02 -15.81
N GLU A 68 22.18 9.86 -16.82
CA GLU A 68 23.16 9.66 -17.89
C GLU A 68 24.63 9.78 -17.43
N ASN A 69 24.89 10.37 -16.26
CA ASN A 69 26.26 10.61 -15.75
C ASN A 69 26.69 9.63 -14.65
N LYS A 70 25.91 8.57 -14.38
CA LYS A 70 26.30 7.54 -13.40
C LYS A 70 26.70 6.26 -14.11
N ASP A 71 27.71 5.60 -13.56
CA ASP A 71 28.23 4.34 -14.02
C ASP A 71 27.13 3.26 -13.94
N ASN A 72 26.45 3.02 -15.07
CA ASN A 72 25.31 2.12 -15.17
C ASN A 72 25.71 0.64 -15.16
N SER A 73 27.02 0.34 -15.22
CA SER A 73 27.56 -1.02 -15.13
C SER A 73 27.13 -1.73 -13.86
N LYS A 74 26.93 -0.98 -12.76
CA LYS A 74 26.47 -1.50 -11.46
C LYS A 74 25.04 -2.00 -11.46
N PHE A 75 24.24 -1.65 -12.46
CA PHE A 75 22.86 -2.08 -12.61
C PHE A 75 22.69 -3.14 -13.71
N GLU A 76 23.80 -3.64 -14.26
CA GLU A 76 23.77 -4.76 -15.19
C GLU A 76 23.19 -6.01 -14.48
N ASN A 77 22.32 -6.75 -15.18
CA ASN A 77 21.64 -7.95 -14.69
C ASN A 77 20.66 -7.75 -13.52
N LEU A 78 20.24 -6.50 -13.28
CA LEU A 78 19.21 -6.25 -12.29
C LEU A 78 17.85 -6.72 -12.84
N GLN A 79 17.23 -7.67 -12.14
CA GLN A 79 15.87 -8.12 -12.39
C GLN A 79 14.89 -7.13 -11.74
N ILE A 80 13.95 -6.63 -12.53
CA ILE A 80 12.95 -5.66 -12.08
C ILE A 80 11.58 -6.32 -12.09
N SER A 81 10.85 -6.17 -10.99
CA SER A 81 9.43 -6.48 -10.93
C SER A 81 8.64 -5.23 -10.55
N PHE A 82 7.40 -5.13 -11.04
CA PHE A 82 6.50 -4.04 -10.71
C PHE A 82 5.14 -4.58 -10.31
N SER A 83 4.57 -4.01 -9.26
CA SER A 83 3.22 -4.31 -8.78
C SER A 83 2.52 -3.03 -8.36
N GLY A 84 1.20 -2.97 -8.50
CA GLY A 84 0.45 -1.85 -7.97
C GLY A 84 -0.95 -1.70 -8.52
N ASP A 85 -1.64 -0.72 -7.95
CA ASP A 85 -3.05 -0.39 -8.15
C ASP A 85 -3.33 0.42 -9.43
N ILE A 86 -2.38 0.44 -10.37
CA ILE A 86 -2.47 1.17 -11.64
C ILE A 86 -2.30 0.23 -12.82
N LEU A 87 -3.00 0.54 -13.92
CA LEU A 87 -2.77 -0.14 -15.19
C LEU A 87 -1.50 0.41 -15.84
N ILE A 88 -0.60 -0.49 -16.19
CA ILE A 88 0.59 -0.23 -17.02
C ILE A 88 0.51 -1.07 -18.29
N ASN A 89 1.00 -0.52 -19.40
CA ASN A 89 0.93 -1.21 -20.69
C ASN A 89 2.04 -2.26 -20.82
N GLU A 90 3.22 -1.94 -20.29
CA GLU A 90 4.42 -2.76 -20.37
C GLU A 90 5.12 -2.76 -19.02
N CYS A 91 5.66 -3.92 -18.61
CA CYS A 91 6.41 -4.05 -17.38
C CYS A 91 7.77 -3.33 -17.51
N PRO A 92 8.15 -2.42 -16.58
CA PRO A 92 9.41 -1.70 -16.68
C PRO A 92 10.60 -2.66 -16.65
N GLN A 93 11.56 -2.47 -17.57
CA GLN A 93 12.74 -3.34 -17.70
C GLN A 93 14.04 -2.63 -17.29
N SER A 94 13.97 -1.34 -16.95
CA SER A 94 15.10 -0.56 -16.47
C SER A 94 14.70 0.35 -15.33
N ILE A 95 15.70 0.83 -14.56
CA ILE A 95 15.45 1.83 -13.51
C ILE A 95 14.78 3.07 -14.11
N LYS A 96 15.18 3.51 -15.31
CA LYS A 96 14.55 4.65 -16.00
C LYS A 96 13.07 4.40 -16.26
N ASP A 97 12.69 3.20 -16.68
CA ASP A 97 11.30 2.84 -16.93
C ASP A 97 10.48 2.86 -15.64
N VAL A 98 11.02 2.30 -14.54
CA VAL A 98 10.38 2.38 -13.22
C VAL A 98 10.11 3.84 -12.85
N MET A 99 11.10 4.71 -13.02
CA MET A 99 10.98 6.13 -12.68
C MET A 99 9.93 6.84 -13.55
N ASN A 100 9.83 6.47 -14.83
CA ASN A 100 8.77 6.97 -15.72
C ASN A 100 7.38 6.49 -15.28
N VAL A 101 7.25 5.22 -14.89
CA VAL A 101 6.00 4.67 -14.36
C VAL A 101 5.60 5.42 -13.09
N LEU A 102 6.51 5.58 -12.12
CA LEU A 102 6.26 6.30 -10.87
C LEU A 102 5.82 7.76 -11.11
N LYS A 103 6.45 8.47 -12.05
CA LYS A 103 6.04 9.82 -12.44
C LYS A 103 4.65 9.88 -13.07
N SER A 104 4.26 8.83 -13.79
CA SER A 104 2.95 8.73 -14.44
C SER A 104 1.81 8.30 -13.51
N VAL A 105 2.11 7.90 -12.27
CA VAL A 105 1.10 7.42 -11.30
C VAL A 105 -0.05 8.42 -11.13
N PRO A 106 0.18 9.73 -10.89
CA PRO A 106 -0.92 10.68 -10.76
C PRO A 106 -1.83 10.72 -11.98
N ASP A 107 -1.26 10.68 -13.20
CA ASP A 107 -2.03 10.69 -14.45
C ASP A 107 -2.83 9.39 -14.65
N ARG A 108 -2.28 8.26 -14.22
CA ARG A 108 -2.95 6.96 -14.28
C ARG A 108 -4.09 6.82 -13.28
N ILE A 109 -4.04 7.54 -12.16
CA ILE A 109 -5.11 7.57 -11.15
C ILE A 109 -6.25 8.52 -11.54
N LYS A 110 -5.99 9.61 -12.27
CA LYS A 110 -7.01 10.58 -12.72
C LYS A 110 -8.31 9.96 -13.27
N PRO A 111 -8.30 8.94 -14.15
CA PRO A 111 -9.52 8.33 -14.66
C PRO A 111 -10.24 7.42 -13.64
N LEU A 112 -9.61 7.06 -12.52
CA LEU A 112 -10.14 6.15 -11.52
C LEU A 112 -10.84 6.92 -10.40
N ASN A 113 -12.13 6.65 -10.21
CA ASN A 113 -12.92 7.20 -9.10
C ASN A 113 -12.77 8.73 -8.94
N GLU A 114 -12.97 9.47 -10.03
CA GLU A 114 -12.82 10.95 -10.06
C GLU A 114 -11.42 11.43 -9.64
N GLY A 115 -10.38 10.63 -9.88
CA GLY A 115 -9.00 10.93 -9.50
C GLY A 115 -8.64 10.58 -8.06
N LYS A 116 -9.53 9.92 -7.32
CA LYS A 116 -9.24 9.42 -5.97
C LYS A 116 -8.43 8.12 -5.99
N GLY A 117 -8.55 7.31 -7.04
CA GLY A 117 -7.94 5.97 -7.10
C GLY A 117 -8.75 4.90 -6.38
N GLN A 118 -8.06 3.91 -5.81
CA GLN A 118 -8.61 2.75 -5.10
C GLN A 118 -8.74 3.02 -3.58
N GLN A 119 -9.60 2.26 -2.90
CA GLN A 119 -9.70 2.27 -1.44
C GLN A 119 -8.47 1.60 -0.83
N LEU A 120 -7.64 2.34 -0.09
CA LEU A 120 -6.42 1.80 0.52
C LEU A 120 -6.61 1.45 2.00
N VAL A 121 -7.24 2.34 2.77
CA VAL A 121 -7.38 2.18 4.22
C VAL A 121 -8.80 2.55 4.63
N PHE A 122 -9.42 1.69 5.44
CA PHE A 122 -10.73 1.92 6.02
C PHE A 122 -10.58 2.32 7.49
N VAL A 123 -11.23 3.42 7.87
CA VAL A 123 -11.37 3.80 9.28
C VAL A 123 -12.65 3.17 9.79
N LEU A 124 -12.49 2.27 10.77
CA LEU A 124 -13.58 1.54 11.38
C LEU A 124 -13.91 2.12 12.75
N TYR A 125 -15.19 2.36 12.99
CA TYR A 125 -15.68 2.81 14.29
C TYR A 125 -16.61 1.75 14.89
N PRO A 126 -16.45 1.38 16.18
CA PRO A 126 -17.24 0.32 16.79
C PRO A 126 -18.74 0.64 16.82
N LEU A 127 -19.57 -0.28 16.33
CA LEU A 127 -21.04 -0.13 16.33
C LEU A 127 -21.59 0.05 17.75
N LYS A 128 -21.01 -0.66 18.73
CA LYS A 128 -21.38 -0.52 20.14
C LYS A 128 -21.26 0.93 20.63
N ARG A 129 -20.17 1.62 20.27
CA ARG A 129 -19.94 3.01 20.67
C ARG A 129 -20.94 3.94 20.00
N MET A 130 -21.29 3.70 18.74
CA MET A 130 -22.35 4.44 18.05
C MET A 130 -23.70 4.24 18.76
N ALA A 131 -24.06 3.00 19.07
CA ALA A 131 -25.31 2.67 19.76
C ALA A 131 -25.45 3.42 21.10
N GLU A 132 -24.37 3.47 21.88
CA GLU A 132 -24.28 4.22 23.14
C GLU A 132 -24.53 5.73 22.91
N ILE A 133 -23.92 6.33 21.88
CA ILE A 133 -24.07 7.75 21.54
C ILE A 133 -25.51 8.07 21.10
N PHE A 134 -26.08 7.26 20.22
CA PHE A 134 -27.40 7.48 19.62
C PHE A 134 -28.56 6.92 20.46
N LYS A 135 -28.26 6.32 21.62
CA LYS A 135 -29.27 5.68 22.52
C LYS A 135 -30.13 4.65 21.78
N HIS A 136 -29.53 3.90 20.87
CA HIS A 136 -30.18 2.84 20.11
C HIS A 136 -29.81 1.49 20.71
N GLU A 137 -30.78 0.57 20.86
CA GLU A 137 -30.48 -0.80 21.25
C GLU A 137 -29.95 -1.57 20.04
N LEU A 138 -28.76 -2.15 20.15
CA LEU A 138 -28.21 -3.07 19.15
C LEU A 138 -28.20 -4.49 19.74
N GLN A 139 -28.57 -5.47 18.91
CA GLN A 139 -28.46 -6.90 19.25
C GLN A 139 -27.00 -7.37 19.05
N ILE A 140 -26.09 -6.93 19.92
CA ILE A 140 -24.67 -7.32 19.82
C ILE A 140 -24.46 -8.65 20.55
N THR A 141 -24.27 -9.74 19.79
CA THR A 141 -24.23 -11.10 20.36
C THR A 141 -22.84 -11.53 20.85
N ARG A 142 -21.75 -10.88 20.43
CA ARG A 142 -20.38 -11.36 20.71
C ARG A 142 -19.36 -10.24 20.87
N MET A 143 -18.57 -10.30 21.95
CA MET A 143 -17.42 -9.43 22.19
C MET A 143 -16.17 -10.29 22.32
N ILE A 144 -15.25 -10.15 21.38
CA ILE A 144 -13.91 -10.76 21.49
C ILE A 144 -13.00 -9.69 22.10
N LYS A 145 -12.52 -9.95 23.32
CA LYS A 145 -11.57 -9.07 24.01
C LYS A 145 -10.17 -9.49 23.63
N GLU A 146 -9.63 -8.80 22.62
CA GLU A 146 -8.20 -8.73 22.29
C GLU A 146 -7.53 -10.08 21.92
N VAL A 147 -6.79 -10.08 20.81
CA VAL A 147 -5.95 -11.23 20.45
C VAL A 147 -4.61 -11.06 21.17
N SER A 148 -4.18 -12.07 21.93
CA SER A 148 -2.90 -12.02 22.63
C SER A 148 -1.74 -11.86 21.65
N HIS A 149 -0.81 -10.94 21.95
CA HIS A 149 0.43 -10.73 21.18
C HIS A 149 1.22 -12.03 20.96
N LEU A 150 1.20 -12.94 21.92
CA LEU A 150 1.86 -14.25 21.80
C LEU A 150 1.29 -15.11 20.67
N VAL A 151 -0.02 -15.00 20.41
CA VAL A 151 -0.68 -15.74 19.31
C VAL A 151 -0.28 -15.14 17.96
N VAL A 152 -0.20 -13.81 17.86
CA VAL A 152 0.25 -13.12 16.65
C VAL A 152 1.68 -13.54 16.29
N MET A 153 2.62 -13.40 17.23
CA MET A 153 4.02 -13.81 17.00
C MET A 153 4.16 -15.28 16.62
N ARG A 154 3.38 -16.17 17.25
CA ARG A 154 3.43 -17.59 16.93
C ARG A 154 3.01 -17.86 15.48
N ILE A 155 2.00 -17.15 14.99
CA ILE A 155 1.54 -17.28 13.61
C ILE A 155 2.60 -16.71 12.65
N GLU A 156 3.16 -15.54 12.96
CA GLU A 156 4.23 -14.93 12.14
C GLU A 156 5.42 -15.88 11.97
N ASN A 157 5.95 -16.42 13.07
CA ASN A 157 7.06 -17.38 13.02
C ASN A 157 6.74 -18.63 12.18
N MET A 158 5.49 -19.12 12.26
CA MET A 158 5.07 -20.28 11.45
C MET A 158 5.13 -20.01 9.95
N PHE A 159 4.99 -18.77 9.50
CA PHE A 159 5.10 -18.41 8.08
C PHE A 159 6.54 -18.04 7.67
N GLU A 160 7.38 -17.61 8.60
CA GLU A 160 8.81 -17.34 8.35
C GLU A 160 9.65 -18.61 8.26
N ASP A 161 9.25 -19.68 8.97
CA ASP A 161 9.96 -20.97 9.01
C ASP A 161 9.67 -21.90 7.80
N ILE A 162 8.87 -21.47 6.82
CA ILE A 162 8.50 -22.23 5.59
C ILE A 162 9.34 -21.75 4.40
#